data_AF-A0A522WEC1-F1
#
_entry.id   AF-A0A522WEC1-F1
#
_cell.length_a   1.000
_cell.length_b   1.000
_cell.length_c   1.000
_cell.angle_alpha   90.00
_cell.angle_beta   90.00
_cell.angle_gamma   90.00
#
_symmetry.space_group_name_H-M   'P 1'
#
loop_
_entity.id
_entity.type
_entity.pdbx_description
1 polymer ?
#
loop_
_entity_poly.entity_id
_entity_poly.type
_entity_poly.pdbx_seq_one_letter_code
_entity_poly.pdbx_strand_id
1 'polypeptide(L)'
;PELTRYIGLSPRQVLAARIKLGLGYPADKGLFQLGGENGLRGFDYKTINGSQAMMLNLEYRRDLLNNLDLRFFDNLISLDKIQGVGFFDAGKSWFSSFGGRSFKKDAGLGLRLHFNLGSFLEKFILRLDAAQAINAPKSKRNYWLGFSHTF
;
A
#
# COMPACT_ATOMS: atom_id res chain seq x y z
N PRO A 1 13.12 -4.12 10.57
CA PRO A 1 12.96 -2.66 10.69
C PRO A 1 12.14 -2.11 9.53
N GLU A 2 11.35 -1.07 9.78
CA GLU A 2 10.55 -0.37 8.78
C GLU A 2 10.86 1.12 8.84
N LEU A 3 11.23 1.69 7.70
CA LEU A 3 11.47 3.11 7.54
C LEU A 3 10.48 3.67 6.53
N THR A 4 9.71 4.68 6.92
CA THR A 4 8.82 5.40 6.00
C THR A 4 9.22 6.86 5.97
N ARG A 5 9.38 7.42 4.76
CA ARG A 5 9.65 8.82 4.53
C ARG A 5 8.57 9.43 3.64
N TYR A 6 8.05 10.58 4.05
CA TYR A 6 7.12 11.38 3.26
C TYR A 6 7.84 12.63 2.76
N ILE A 7 7.76 12.88 1.46
CA ILE A 7 8.37 14.01 0.77
C ILE A 7 7.23 14.79 0.12
N GLY A 8 6.89 15.95 0.66
CA GLY A 8 5.92 16.86 0.04
C GLY A 8 6.54 17.52 -1.18
N LEU A 9 6.03 17.22 -2.37
CA LEU A 9 6.47 17.87 -3.61
C LEU A 9 5.68 19.16 -3.86
N SER A 10 4.42 19.18 -3.43
CA SER A 10 3.54 20.36 -3.47
C SER A 10 2.47 20.23 -2.38
N PRO A 11 1.65 21.27 -2.09
CA PRO A 11 0.56 21.17 -1.12
C PRO A 11 -0.46 20.06 -1.42
N ARG A 12 -0.50 19.59 -2.68
CA ARG A 12 -1.44 18.57 -3.17
C ARG A 12 -0.74 17.27 -3.60
N GLN A 13 0.58 17.17 -3.47
CA GLN A 13 1.35 16.02 -3.94
C GLN A 13 2.38 15.59 -2.90
N VAL A 14 2.34 14.31 -2.53
CA VAL A 14 3.26 13.70 -1.57
C VAL A 14 3.81 12.42 -2.15
N LEU A 15 5.13 12.28 -2.13
CA LEU A 15 5.80 11.03 -2.39
C LEU A 15 6.09 10.34 -1.07
N ALA A 16 5.57 9.15 -0.86
CA ALA A 16 5.88 8.30 0.27
C ALA A 16 6.83 7.19 -0.20
N ALA A 17 7.96 7.02 0.47
CA ALA A 17 8.88 5.92 0.28
C ALA A 17 8.94 5.10 1.56
N ARG A 18 8.67 3.80 1.47
CA ARG A 18 8.74 2.86 2.57
C ARG A 18 9.72 1.74 2.25
N ILE A 19 10.62 1.47 3.18
CA ILE A 19 11.56 0.36 3.12
C ILE A 19 11.29 -0.54 4.32
N LYS A 20 11.09 -1.83 4.06
CA LYS A 20 10.99 -2.88 5.09
C LYS A 20 12.14 -3.85 4.92
N LEU A 21 12.85 -4.11 6.00
CA LEU A 21 13.90 -5.12 6.07
C LEU A 21 13.56 -6.08 7.22
N GLY A 22 13.64 -7.38 6.95
CA GLY A 22 13.45 -8.45 7.92
C GLY A 22 14.65 -9.40 7.84
N LEU A 23 15.37 -9.55 8.95
CA LEU A 23 16.41 -10.55 9.09
C LEU A 23 15.97 -11.47 10.22
N GLY A 24 15.71 -12.73 9.89
CA GLY A 24 15.19 -13.71 10.82
C GLY A 24 16.10 -14.93 10.92
N TYR A 25 16.17 -15.48 12.13
CA TYR A 25 16.81 -16.75 12.43
C TYR A 25 15.77 -17.67 13.09
N PRO A 26 15.73 -18.98 12.78
CA PRO A 26 16.61 -19.73 11.88
C PRO A 26 16.31 -19.51 10.38
N ALA A 27 17.35 -19.70 9.56
CA ALA A 27 17.36 -19.26 8.15
C ALA A 27 16.54 -20.15 7.19
N ASP A 28 15.97 -21.25 7.68
CA ASP A 28 15.21 -22.27 6.97
C ASP A 28 13.69 -22.13 7.12
N LYS A 29 13.21 -21.24 8.01
CA LYS A 29 11.78 -20.99 8.23
C LYS A 29 11.27 -19.80 7.44
N GLY A 30 10.03 -19.90 6.95
CA GLY A 30 9.34 -18.84 6.21
C GLY A 30 8.79 -17.77 7.14
N LEU A 31 9.68 -17.06 7.83
CA LEU A 31 9.35 -16.08 8.87
C LEU A 31 8.68 -14.81 8.32
N PHE A 32 9.04 -14.41 7.10
CA PHE A 32 8.50 -13.24 6.42
C PHE A 32 7.72 -13.62 5.18
N GLN A 33 6.57 -12.99 4.99
CA GLN A 33 5.72 -13.13 3.82
C GLN A 33 5.55 -11.74 3.20
N LEU A 34 5.91 -11.62 1.92
CA LEU A 34 5.87 -10.34 1.22
C LEU A 34 4.64 -10.15 0.34
N GLY A 35 3.85 -11.18 0.06
CA GLY A 35 2.65 -11.05 -0.76
C GLY A 35 1.45 -10.48 0.01
N GLY A 36 0.64 -9.66 -0.64
CA GLY A 36 -0.62 -9.13 -0.10
C GLY A 36 -0.64 -7.61 0.09
N GLU A 37 -1.72 -7.13 0.70
CA GLU A 37 -2.05 -5.71 0.82
C GLU A 37 -0.93 -4.84 1.44
N ASN A 38 -0.32 -5.32 2.52
CA ASN A 38 0.72 -4.60 3.28
C ASN A 38 2.15 -4.88 2.79
N GLY A 39 2.26 -5.61 1.67
CA GLY A 39 3.51 -6.03 1.06
C GLY A 39 3.54 -5.67 -0.42
N LEU A 40 3.73 -6.70 -1.26
CA LEU A 40 3.64 -6.67 -2.71
C LEU A 40 2.18 -6.90 -3.10
N ARG A 41 1.46 -5.79 -3.35
CA ARG A 41 0.02 -5.78 -3.60
C ARG A 41 -0.39 -6.53 -4.85
N GLY A 42 0.52 -6.64 -5.84
CA GLY A 42 0.28 -7.36 -7.09
C GLY A 42 0.46 -8.88 -6.97
N PHE A 43 0.86 -9.38 -5.81
CA PHE A 43 1.11 -10.80 -5.55
C PHE A 43 0.17 -11.33 -4.47
N ASP A 44 -0.27 -12.57 -4.62
CA ASP A 44 -1.16 -13.19 -3.64
C ASP A 44 -0.46 -13.45 -2.31
N TYR A 45 -1.24 -13.54 -1.24
CA TYR A 45 -0.73 -13.84 0.09
C TYR A 45 0.06 -15.16 0.09
N LYS A 46 1.12 -15.26 0.91
CA LYS A 46 2.03 -16.42 1.01
C LYS A 46 2.83 -16.83 -0.23
N THR A 47 2.69 -16.14 -1.37
CA THR A 47 3.44 -16.49 -2.60
C THR A 47 4.96 -16.29 -2.48
N ILE A 48 5.37 -15.36 -1.61
CA ILE A 48 6.78 -14.97 -1.44
C ILE A 48 7.10 -15.07 0.05
N ASN A 49 7.81 -16.14 0.43
CA ASN A 49 8.13 -16.47 1.82
C ASN A 49 9.64 -16.60 2.06
N GLY A 50 10.14 -16.39 3.27
CA GLY A 50 11.57 -16.61 3.55
C GLY A 50 11.95 -16.22 4.96
N SER A 51 13.15 -16.60 5.38
CA SER A 51 13.70 -16.21 6.68
C SER A 51 14.21 -14.78 6.69
N GLN A 52 14.50 -14.24 5.51
CA GLN A 52 14.93 -12.86 5.29
C GLN A 52 14.05 -12.21 4.24
N ALA A 53 13.82 -10.91 4.36
CA ALA A 53 12.99 -10.14 3.46
C ALA A 53 13.48 -8.71 3.32
N MET A 54 13.38 -8.18 2.10
CA MET A 54 13.60 -6.78 1.79
C MET A 54 12.47 -6.32 0.89
N MET A 55 11.92 -5.15 1.17
CA MET A 55 10.86 -4.54 0.39
C MET A 55 11.05 -3.03 0.33
N LEU A 56 10.81 -2.50 -0.85
CA LEU A 56 10.70 -1.09 -1.16
C LEU A 56 9.29 -0.85 -1.70
N ASN A 57 8.65 0.19 -1.21
CA ASN A 57 7.32 0.63 -1.62
C ASN A 57 7.42 2.14 -1.88
N LEU A 58 7.02 2.55 -3.06
CA LEU A 58 6.97 3.93 -3.49
C LEU A 58 5.52 4.27 -3.79
N GLU A 59 4.96 5.23 -3.08
CA GLU A 59 3.60 5.73 -3.33
C GLU A 59 3.64 7.21 -3.68
N TYR A 60 3.21 7.54 -4.88
CA TYR A 60 2.92 8.90 -5.28
C TYR A 60 1.45 9.20 -5.01
N ARG A 61 1.18 10.13 -4.09
CA ARG A 61 -0.16 10.53 -3.69
C ARG A 61 -0.44 11.92 -4.21
N ARG A 62 -1.56 12.09 -4.91
CA ARG A 62 -2.01 13.37 -5.44
C ARG A 62 -3.46 13.61 -5.05
N ASP A 63 -3.70 14.77 -4.49
CA ASP A 63 -5.04 15.25 -4.22
C ASP A 63 -5.70 15.64 -5.55
N LEU A 64 -6.69 14.86 -5.96
CA LEU A 64 -7.43 15.08 -7.20
C LEU A 64 -8.52 16.12 -6.98
N LEU A 65 -9.28 15.95 -5.90
CA LEU A 65 -10.35 16.87 -5.50
C LEU A 65 -10.23 17.12 -3.99
N ASN A 66 -10.29 18.41 -3.63
CA ASN A 66 -10.23 18.89 -2.25
C ASN A 66 -11.43 19.81 -2.01
N ASN A 67 -11.85 19.91 -0.75
CA ASN A 67 -12.99 20.74 -0.31
C ASN A 67 -14.29 20.33 -0.99
N LEU A 68 -14.50 19.02 -1.17
CA LEU A 68 -15.81 18.52 -1.51
C LEU A 68 -16.67 18.62 -0.25
N ASP A 69 -17.88 19.17 -0.35
CA ASP A 69 -18.86 19.16 0.74
C ASP A 69 -20.09 18.37 0.29
N LEU A 70 -19.85 17.16 -0.20
CA LEU A 70 -20.90 16.26 -0.62
C LEU A 70 -21.41 15.53 0.61
N ARG A 71 -22.59 15.94 1.07
CA ARG A 71 -23.22 15.45 2.29
C ARG A 71 -24.23 14.36 1.97
N PHE A 72 -24.17 13.29 2.73
CA PHE A 72 -25.03 12.12 2.64
C PHE A 72 -25.62 11.82 4.02
N PHE A 73 -26.74 11.08 4.03
CA PHE A 73 -27.43 10.67 5.26
C PHE A 73 -27.67 11.84 6.23
N ASP A 74 -28.38 12.87 5.76
CA ASP A 74 -28.81 14.01 6.60
C ASP A 74 -27.64 14.78 7.27
N ASN A 75 -26.55 14.98 6.53
CA ASN A 75 -25.29 15.61 6.97
C ASN A 75 -24.43 14.77 7.94
N LEU A 76 -24.75 13.50 8.15
CA LEU A 76 -23.95 12.61 9.00
C LEU A 76 -22.65 12.15 8.34
N ILE A 77 -22.56 12.12 7.01
CA ILE A 77 -21.34 11.72 6.29
C ILE A 77 -21.06 12.75 5.20
N SER A 78 -19.90 13.38 5.22
CA SER A 78 -19.45 14.26 4.14
C SER A 78 -18.19 13.74 3.48
N LEU A 79 -18.18 13.65 2.15
CA LEU A 79 -16.96 13.36 1.39
C LEU A 79 -16.19 14.66 1.23
N ASP A 80 -15.03 14.75 1.86
CA ASP A 80 -14.18 15.95 1.93
C ASP A 80 -13.14 16.00 0.82
N LYS A 81 -12.54 14.84 0.53
CA LYS A 81 -11.35 14.77 -0.31
C LYS A 81 -11.24 13.45 -1.05
N ILE A 82 -10.81 13.55 -2.32
CA ILE A 82 -10.46 12.41 -3.16
C ILE A 82 -8.97 12.52 -3.52
N GLN A 83 -8.20 11.53 -3.08
CA GLN A 83 -6.78 11.42 -3.36
C GLN A 83 -6.52 10.24 -4.28
N GLY A 84 -5.87 10.49 -5.40
CA GLY A 84 -5.31 9.46 -6.27
C GLY A 84 -3.95 9.01 -5.78
N VAL A 85 -3.66 7.73 -5.91
CA VAL A 85 -2.40 7.13 -5.46
C VAL A 85 -1.86 6.27 -6.58
N GLY A 86 -0.67 6.59 -7.09
CA GLY A 86 0.11 5.66 -7.88
C GLY A 86 1.12 4.96 -6.98
N PHE A 87 1.30 3.66 -7.13
CA PHE A 87 2.26 2.95 -6.31
C PHE A 87 3.08 1.94 -7.10
N PHE A 88 4.27 1.67 -6.58
CA PHE A 88 5.22 0.71 -7.10
C PHE A 88 5.87 -0.02 -5.92
N ASP A 89 5.73 -1.33 -5.90
CA ASP A 89 6.30 -2.17 -4.86
C ASP A 89 7.34 -3.11 -5.47
N ALA A 90 8.49 -3.22 -4.81
CA ALA A 90 9.57 -4.11 -5.21
C ALA A 90 10.14 -4.80 -3.98
N GLY A 91 10.21 -6.12 -4.01
CA GLY A 91 10.61 -6.88 -2.84
C GLY A 91 11.16 -8.25 -3.17
N LYS A 92 11.88 -8.80 -2.22
CA LYS A 92 12.51 -10.11 -2.31
C LYS A 92 12.55 -10.73 -0.94
N SER A 93 12.20 -12.01 -0.87
CA SER A 93 12.38 -12.82 0.33
C SER A 93 13.17 -14.06 -0.01
N TRP A 94 14.11 -14.41 0.87
CA TRP A 94 15.05 -15.50 0.69
C TRP A 94 15.28 -16.25 2.01
N PHE A 95 15.88 -17.44 1.89
CA PHE A 95 16.25 -18.29 3.01
C PHE A 95 17.76 -18.17 3.27
N SER A 96 18.51 -19.25 3.13
CA SER A 96 19.97 -19.29 3.33
C SER A 96 20.79 -18.61 2.24
N SER A 97 20.32 -18.61 0.99
CA SER A 97 21.04 -18.02 -0.15
C SER A 97 20.26 -16.88 -0.80
N PHE A 98 20.94 -15.75 -0.99
CA PHE A 98 20.38 -14.59 -1.69
C PHE A 98 20.24 -14.86 -3.20
N GLY A 99 21.07 -15.71 -3.82
CA GLY A 99 21.13 -15.86 -5.28
C GLY A 99 19.93 -16.59 -5.92
N GLY A 100 19.21 -17.42 -5.16
CA GLY A 100 18.21 -18.34 -5.72
C GLY A 100 16.83 -17.73 -6.05
N ARG A 101 16.58 -16.45 -5.73
CA ARG A 101 15.27 -15.82 -5.94
C ARG A 101 15.39 -14.42 -6.55
N SER A 102 14.58 -14.15 -7.56
CA SER A 102 14.50 -12.85 -8.24
C SER A 102 13.64 -11.85 -7.45
N PHE A 103 13.94 -10.55 -7.61
CA PHE A 103 13.07 -9.49 -7.10
C PHE A 103 11.70 -9.55 -7.77
N LYS A 104 10.65 -9.46 -6.95
CA LYS A 104 9.26 -9.35 -7.37
C LYS A 104 8.88 -7.87 -7.38
N LYS A 105 8.19 -7.45 -8.44
CA LYS A 105 7.85 -6.06 -8.70
C LYS A 105 6.39 -5.97 -9.12
N ASP A 106 5.68 -5.04 -8.55
CA ASP A 106 4.32 -4.71 -8.96
C ASP A 106 4.15 -3.19 -9.01
N ALA A 107 3.10 -2.81 -9.73
CA ALA A 107 2.66 -1.43 -9.79
C ALA A 107 1.15 -1.40 -9.80
N GLY A 108 0.60 -0.28 -9.35
CA GLY A 108 -0.82 -0.11 -9.30
C GLY A 108 -1.26 1.32 -9.10
N LEU A 109 -2.57 1.48 -9.15
CA LEU A 109 -3.25 2.73 -8.91
C LEU A 109 -4.28 2.51 -7.82
N GLY A 110 -4.52 3.54 -7.02
CA GLY A 110 -5.48 3.52 -5.96
C GLY A 110 -6.20 4.85 -5.81
N LEU A 111 -7.35 4.79 -5.16
CA LEU A 111 -8.16 5.94 -4.78
C LEU A 111 -8.39 5.91 -3.28
N ARG A 112 -8.23 7.06 -2.65
CA ARG A 112 -8.50 7.28 -1.24
C ARG A 112 -9.60 8.32 -1.12
N LEU A 113 -10.73 7.90 -0.60
CA LEU A 113 -11.90 8.73 -0.36
C LEU A 113 -11.93 9.05 1.14
N HIS A 114 -11.79 10.33 1.47
CA HIS A 114 -11.81 10.82 2.84
C HIS A 114 -13.21 11.31 3.17
N PHE A 115 -13.87 10.61 4.07
CA PHE A 115 -15.17 10.96 4.59
C PHE A 115 -15.01 11.49 6.03
N ASN A 116 -15.76 12.53 6.36
CA ASN A 116 -15.92 13.03 7.72
C ASN A 116 -17.29 12.59 8.23
N LEU A 117 -17.36 12.08 9.45
CA LEU A 117 -18.65 11.82 10.10
C LEU A 117 -19.09 13.07 10.87
N GLY A 118 -20.18 13.67 10.42
CA GLY A 118 -20.79 14.88 10.95
C GLY A 118 -21.08 14.73 12.44
N SER A 119 -20.36 15.53 13.24
CA SER A 119 -20.42 15.71 14.70
C SER A 119 -19.33 15.05 15.56
N PHE A 120 -18.53 14.09 15.06
CA PHE A 120 -17.64 13.30 15.94
C PHE A 120 -16.12 13.47 15.72
N LEU A 121 -15.66 14.40 14.88
CA LEU A 121 -14.25 14.53 14.44
C LEU A 121 -13.67 13.26 13.77
N GLU A 122 -14.42 12.16 13.73
CA GLU A 122 -14.02 10.89 13.16
C GLU A 122 -13.86 11.01 11.64
N LYS A 123 -12.66 10.64 11.17
CA LYS A 123 -12.33 10.60 9.75
C LYS A 123 -12.23 9.18 9.29
N PHE A 124 -13.04 8.86 8.28
CA PHE A 124 -13.07 7.58 7.63
C PHE A 124 -12.38 7.66 6.27
N ILE A 125 -11.42 6.77 6.02
CA ILE A 125 -10.71 6.69 4.74
C ILE A 125 -11.05 5.36 4.10
N LEU A 126 -11.76 5.43 2.98
CA LEU A 126 -11.97 4.29 2.10
C LEU A 126 -10.83 4.24 1.08
N ARG A 127 -10.16 3.09 1.01
CA ARG A 127 -9.04 2.84 0.11
C ARG A 127 -9.41 1.78 -0.92
N LEU A 128 -9.28 2.12 -2.19
CA LEU A 128 -9.52 1.26 -3.33
C LEU A 128 -8.23 1.16 -4.12
N ASP A 129 -7.50 0.04 -4.04
CA ASP A 129 -6.26 -0.14 -4.79
C ASP A 129 -6.40 -1.26 -5.82
N ALA A 130 -5.82 -1.07 -6.99
CA ALA A 130 -5.68 -2.09 -8.03
C ALA A 130 -4.20 -2.25 -8.36
N ALA A 131 -3.66 -3.45 -8.14
CA ALA A 131 -2.25 -3.78 -8.31
C ALA A 131 -2.05 -4.88 -9.36
N GLN A 132 -0.99 -4.77 -10.14
CA GLN A 132 -0.60 -5.75 -11.14
C GLN A 132 0.88 -6.10 -11.00
N ALA A 133 1.18 -7.40 -10.92
CA ALA A 133 2.57 -7.86 -10.98
C ALA A 133 3.18 -7.55 -12.35
N ILE A 134 4.29 -6.82 -12.37
CA ILE A 134 5.01 -6.45 -13.60
C ILE A 134 5.84 -7.64 -14.10
N ASN A 135 6.50 -8.35 -13.19
CA ASN A 135 7.41 -9.44 -13.53
C ASN A 135 6.74 -10.83 -13.48
N ALA A 136 5.42 -10.87 -13.39
CA ALA A 136 4.61 -12.08 -13.53
C ALA A 136 3.36 -11.74 -14.36
N PRO A 137 3.49 -11.54 -15.69
CA PRO A 137 2.40 -11.05 -16.55
C PRO A 137 1.19 -11.99 -16.64
N LYS A 138 1.31 -13.26 -16.21
CA LYS A 138 0.18 -14.19 -16.07
C LYS A 138 -0.58 -14.06 -14.73
N SER A 139 -0.09 -13.24 -13.81
CA SER A 139 -0.75 -13.00 -12.53
C SER A 139 -2.00 -12.17 -12.75
N LYS A 140 -3.09 -12.55 -12.09
CA LYS A 140 -4.32 -11.78 -12.11
C LYS A 140 -4.09 -10.42 -11.44
N ARG A 141 -4.85 -9.41 -11.85
CA ARG A 141 -4.86 -8.11 -11.19
C ARG A 141 -5.51 -8.27 -9.82
N ASN A 142 -4.86 -7.76 -8.80
CA ASN A 142 -5.34 -7.82 -7.42
C ASN A 142 -6.01 -6.51 -7.05
N TYR A 143 -7.17 -6.60 -6.40
CA TYR A 143 -7.95 -5.46 -5.95
C TYR A 143 -8.03 -5.49 -4.43
N TRP A 144 -7.72 -4.37 -3.80
CA TRP A 144 -7.72 -4.22 -2.36
C TRP A 144 -8.74 -3.17 -1.96
N LEU A 145 -9.61 -3.56 -1.04
CA LEU A 145 -10.57 -2.68 -0.38
C LEU A 145 -10.12 -2.53 1.07
N GLY A 146 -9.70 -1.33 1.46
CA GLY A 146 -9.23 -1.03 2.80
C GLY A 146 -10.09 0.03 3.45
N PHE A 147 -10.30 -0.12 4.76
CA PHE A 147 -10.96 0.87 5.59
C PHE A 147 -9.98 1.33 6.66
N SER A 148 -9.85 2.63 6.86
CA SER A 148 -9.00 3.18 7.92
C SER A 148 -9.78 4.25 8.67
N HIS A 149 -9.80 4.11 9.99
CA HIS A 149 -10.37 5.09 10.91
C HIS A 149 -9.22 5.91 11.48
N THR A 150 -9.35 7.23 11.47
CA THR A 150 -8.44 8.15 12.17
C THR A 150 -9.26 8.90 13.22
N PHE A 151 -8.96 8.64 14.49
CA PHE A 151 -9.48 9.36 15.66
C PHE A 151 -8.76 10.70 15.82
#